data_AF-A0A7S1MYM0-F1
#
_entry.id   AF-A0A7S1MYM0-F1
#
_cell.length_a   1.000
_cell.length_b   1.000
_cell.length_c   1.000
_cell.angle_alpha   90.00
_cell.angle_beta   90.00
_cell.angle_gamma   90.00
#
_symmetry.space_group_name_H-M   'P 1'
#
loop_
_entity.id
_entity.type
_entity.pdbx_description
1 polymer ?
#
loop_
_entity_poly.entity_id
_entity_poly.type
_entity_poly.pdbx_seq_one_letter_code
_entity_poly.pdbx_strand_id
1 'polypeptide(L)'
;GEGEGGGKESEGVAVGPHGGSILRERMATATDGPRAAIRRFVAENSLKTPSIAPAQEMLDLMYFSRAEQHKLIVGKLKARMLSRITSLPVEKQLSLLNRCFRYISILELRDLPLALFSLLPKIPSSYLVTLAQSPDLFAELPLSVKRQVWSLD
;
A
#
# COMPACT_ATOMS: atom_id res chain seq x y z
N GLY A 1 26.06 7.74 27.79
CA GLY A 1 25.45 8.35 26.60
C GLY A 1 25.30 7.25 25.59
N GLU A 2 24.09 6.81 25.29
CA GLU A 2 23.18 7.48 24.34
C GLU A 2 23.89 7.58 22.97
N GLY A 3 23.50 6.90 21.91
CA GLY A 3 22.18 6.43 21.53
C GLY A 3 21.92 6.94 20.11
N GLU A 4 22.58 6.36 19.11
CA GLU A 4 22.26 6.62 17.69
C GLU A 4 21.55 5.40 17.12
N GLY A 5 20.30 5.24 17.54
CA GLY A 5 19.30 4.43 16.84
C GLY A 5 18.75 5.20 15.64
N GLY A 6 19.60 5.45 14.65
CA GLY A 6 19.19 5.99 13.35
C GLY A 6 18.55 4.90 12.51
N GLY A 7 17.31 4.53 12.85
CA GLY A 7 16.49 3.65 12.04
C GLY A 7 16.26 4.30 10.68
N LYS A 8 17.04 3.87 9.67
CA LYS A 8 16.84 4.23 8.26
C LYS A 8 15.37 4.08 7.91
N GLU A 9 14.71 5.22 7.74
CA GLU A 9 13.39 5.32 7.14
C GLU A 9 13.38 4.46 5.88
N SER A 10 12.40 3.57 5.78
CA SER A 10 12.28 2.70 4.61
C SER A 10 12.20 3.59 3.37
N GLU A 11 13.23 3.52 2.53
CA GLU A 11 13.30 4.04 1.16
C GLU A 11 11.89 4.09 0.54
N GLY A 12 11.40 5.31 0.33
CA GLY A 12 9.98 5.61 0.14
C GLY A 12 9.40 4.89 -1.08
N VAL A 13 8.60 3.85 -0.84
CA VAL A 13 7.87 3.15 -1.90
C VAL A 13 6.99 4.15 -2.63
N ALA A 14 7.20 4.32 -3.93
CA ALA A 14 6.51 5.30 -4.75
C ALA A 14 5.05 4.87 -5.02
N VAL A 15 4.16 5.14 -4.06
CA VAL A 15 2.74 4.77 -4.14
C VAL A 15 1.87 5.98 -3.85
N GLY A 16 0.75 6.12 -4.57
CA GLY A 16 -0.23 7.17 -4.35
C GLY A 16 0.34 8.59 -4.50
N PRO A 17 -0.13 9.57 -3.72
CA PRO A 17 0.34 10.96 -3.79
C PRO A 17 1.85 11.11 -3.58
N HIS A 18 2.44 10.26 -2.73
CA HIS A 18 3.86 10.25 -2.47
C HIS A 18 4.66 9.85 -3.72
N GLY A 19 4.22 8.81 -4.45
CA GLY A 19 4.81 8.43 -5.74
C GLY A 19 4.74 9.55 -6.78
N GLY A 20 3.62 10.29 -6.81
CA GLY A 20 3.48 11.47 -7.66
C GLY A 20 4.48 12.58 -7.32
N SER A 21 4.72 12.82 -6.03
CA SER A 21 5.73 13.79 -5.58
C SER A 21 7.14 13.39 -6.00
N ILE A 22 7.52 12.12 -5.80
CA ILE A 22 8.83 11.58 -6.21
C ILE A 22 9.03 11.73 -7.72
N LEU A 23 8.01 11.38 -8.52
CA LEU A 23 8.10 11.52 -9.97
C LEU A 23 8.24 12.98 -10.39
N ARG A 24 7.48 13.90 -9.77
CA ARG A 24 7.58 15.33 -10.03
C ARG A 24 8.98 15.88 -9.72
N GLU A 25 9.52 15.53 -8.57
CA GLU A 25 10.87 15.92 -8.16
C GLU A 25 11.92 15.38 -9.14
N ARG A 26 11.83 14.11 -9.51
CA ARG A 26 12.74 13.49 -10.49
C ARG A 26 12.65 14.12 -11.87
N MET A 27 11.47 14.56 -12.30
CA MET A 27 11.34 15.29 -13.57
C MET A 27 11.94 16.70 -13.49
N ALA A 28 11.85 17.35 -12.34
CA ALA A 28 12.39 18.70 -12.13
C ALA A 28 13.93 18.71 -12.03
N THR A 29 14.53 17.65 -11.48
CA THR A 29 15.99 17.53 -11.29
C THR A 29 16.71 16.85 -12.45
N ALA A 30 15.98 16.31 -13.44
CA ALA A 30 16.58 15.56 -14.54
C ALA A 30 17.28 16.45 -15.58
N THR A 31 18.58 16.24 -15.73
CA THR A 31 19.43 16.86 -16.76
C THR A 31 19.11 16.37 -18.18
N ASP A 32 18.69 15.11 -18.30
CA ASP A 32 18.46 14.42 -19.58
C ASP A 32 17.04 14.66 -20.16
N GLY A 33 16.30 15.58 -19.55
CA GLY A 33 14.93 15.93 -19.89
C GLY A 33 13.85 15.00 -19.28
N PRO A 34 12.59 15.47 -19.22
CA PRO A 34 11.51 14.82 -18.47
C PRO A 34 11.15 13.42 -19.00
N ARG A 35 11.26 13.18 -20.31
CA ARG A 35 10.96 11.88 -20.92
C ARG A 35 11.93 10.79 -20.46
N ALA A 36 13.22 11.12 -20.28
CA ALA A 36 14.20 10.17 -19.80
C ALA A 36 13.97 9.81 -18.33
N ALA A 37 13.62 10.81 -17.50
CA ALA A 37 13.24 10.60 -16.11
C ALA A 37 12.02 9.69 -15.95
N ILE A 38 10.97 9.89 -16.76
CA ILE A 38 9.79 9.03 -16.77
C ILE A 38 10.17 7.59 -17.12
N ARG A 39 10.98 7.37 -18.17
CA ARG A 39 11.40 6.02 -18.55
C ARG A 39 12.19 5.32 -17.44
N ARG A 40 13.12 6.02 -16.78
CA ARG A 40 13.86 5.50 -15.63
C ARG A 40 12.94 5.15 -14.47
N PHE A 41 12.03 6.06 -14.12
CA PHE A 41 11.07 5.84 -13.04
C PHE A 41 10.17 4.62 -13.31
N VAL A 42 9.67 4.47 -14.54
CA VAL A 42 8.89 3.29 -14.96
C VAL A 42 9.74 2.03 -14.88
N ALA A 43 10.98 2.03 -15.40
CA ALA A 43 11.86 0.86 -15.35
C ALA A 43 12.18 0.43 -13.91
N GLU A 44 12.35 1.38 -12.99
CA GLU A 44 12.65 1.10 -11.58
C GLU A 44 11.44 0.53 -10.82
N ASN A 45 10.23 1.02 -11.11
CA ASN A 45 9.00 0.74 -10.34
C ASN A 45 8.02 -0.23 -11.02
N SER A 46 8.28 -0.64 -12.26
CA SER A 46 7.45 -1.63 -12.97
C SER A 46 7.62 -3.04 -12.39
N LEU A 47 6.69 -3.94 -12.74
CA LEU A 47 6.75 -5.35 -12.35
C LEU A 47 7.99 -6.02 -12.96
N LYS A 48 8.95 -6.41 -12.10
CA LYS A 48 10.22 -7.06 -12.49
C LYS A 48 10.04 -8.56 -12.65
N THR A 49 9.28 -8.99 -13.66
CA THR A 49 9.07 -10.42 -13.95
C THR A 49 9.37 -10.69 -15.42
N PRO A 50 10.23 -11.68 -15.76
CA PRO A 50 10.71 -11.88 -17.14
C PRO A 50 9.58 -12.17 -18.15
N SER A 51 8.46 -12.76 -17.71
CA SER A 51 7.32 -13.06 -18.56
C SER A 51 6.33 -11.90 -18.75
N ILE A 52 6.46 -10.81 -17.98
CA ILE A 52 5.43 -9.77 -17.98
C ILE A 52 5.58 -8.79 -19.14
N ALA A 53 6.81 -8.47 -19.56
CA ALA A 53 7.04 -7.52 -20.64
C ALA A 53 6.43 -8.02 -21.98
N PRO A 54 6.67 -9.27 -22.43
CA PRO A 54 6.02 -9.79 -23.64
C PRO A 54 4.49 -9.86 -23.50
N ALA A 55 3.98 -10.20 -22.31
CA ALA A 55 2.55 -10.26 -22.05
C ALA A 55 1.89 -8.87 -22.09
N GLN A 56 2.54 -7.85 -21.53
CA GLN A 56 2.08 -6.46 -21.56
C GLN A 56 2.07 -5.91 -22.98
N GLU A 57 3.12 -6.18 -23.78
CA GLU A 57 3.16 -5.78 -25.19
C GLU A 57 2.03 -6.43 -25.99
N MET A 58 1.77 -7.72 -25.76
CA MET A 58 0.66 -8.41 -26.40
C MET A 58 -0.70 -7.84 -25.98
N LEU A 59 -0.89 -7.50 -24.71
CA LEU A 59 -2.12 -6.86 -24.22
C LEU A 59 -2.28 -5.43 -24.76
N ASP A 60 -1.18 -4.69 -24.91
CA ASP A 60 -1.16 -3.36 -25.52
C ASP A 60 -1.58 -3.47 -27.01
N LEU A 61 -1.12 -4.50 -27.75
CA LEU A 61 -1.56 -4.79 -29.13
C LEU A 61 -3.05 -5.18 -29.23
N MET A 62 -3.60 -5.78 -28.17
CA MET A 62 -5.02 -6.11 -28.05
C MET A 62 -5.89 -4.92 -27.59
N TYR A 63 -5.32 -3.71 -27.52
CA TYR A 63 -6.00 -2.49 -27.08
C TYR A 63 -6.45 -2.49 -25.61
N PHE A 64 -5.89 -3.34 -24.75
CA PHE A 64 -6.10 -3.23 -23.31
C PHE A 64 -5.21 -2.14 -22.74
N SER A 65 -5.78 -1.15 -22.06
CA SER A 65 -4.97 -0.10 -21.45
C SER A 65 -4.14 -0.65 -20.29
N ARG A 66 -2.91 -0.14 -20.11
CA ARG A 66 -2.08 -0.52 -18.97
C ARG A 66 -2.75 -0.26 -17.62
N ALA A 67 -3.58 0.78 -17.53
CA ALA A 67 -4.35 1.08 -16.33
C ALA A 67 -5.33 -0.05 -15.98
N GLU A 68 -6.07 -0.57 -16.97
CA GLU A 68 -6.97 -1.71 -16.77
C GLU A 68 -6.22 -2.99 -16.41
N GLN A 69 -5.10 -3.26 -17.10
CA GLN A 69 -4.24 -4.40 -16.80
C GLN A 69 -3.77 -4.36 -15.34
N HIS A 70 -3.22 -3.24 -14.89
CA HIS A 70 -2.74 -3.06 -13.51
C HIS A 70 -3.88 -3.15 -12.49
N LYS A 71 -5.04 -2.55 -12.76
CA LYS A 71 -6.22 -2.63 -11.89
C LYS A 71 -6.66 -4.08 -11.69
N LEU A 72 -6.69 -4.89 -12.77
CA LEU A 72 -7.02 -6.31 -12.71
C LEU A 72 -5.99 -7.12 -11.91
N ILE A 73 -4.70 -6.86 -12.14
CA ILE A 73 -3.61 -7.55 -11.43
C ILE A 73 -3.68 -7.26 -9.93
N VAL A 74 -3.80 -5.98 -9.55
CA VAL A 74 -3.94 -5.56 -8.14
C VAL A 74 -5.17 -6.18 -7.52
N GLY A 75 -6.32 -6.16 -8.21
CA GLY A 75 -7.55 -6.79 -7.74
C GLY A 75 -7.38 -8.29 -7.44
N LYS A 76 -6.78 -9.04 -8.37
CA LYS A 76 -6.52 -10.48 -8.19
C LYS A 76 -5.55 -10.77 -7.05
N LEU A 77 -4.48 -9.99 -6.94
CA LEU A 77 -3.51 -10.13 -5.85
C LEU A 77 -4.13 -9.80 -4.49
N LYS A 78 -4.93 -8.72 -4.42
CA LYS A 78 -5.66 -8.34 -3.22
C LYS A 78 -6.64 -9.44 -2.78
N ALA A 79 -7.43 -9.97 -3.70
CA ALA A 79 -8.37 -11.06 -3.41
C ALA A 79 -7.66 -12.31 -2.88
N ARG A 80 -6.56 -12.71 -3.51
CA ARG A 80 -5.73 -13.85 -3.07
C ARG A 80 -5.06 -13.59 -1.72
N MET A 81 -4.73 -12.34 -1.42
CA MET A 81 -4.16 -11.96 -0.14
C MET A 81 -5.22 -12.01 0.97
N LEU A 82 -6.40 -11.43 0.74
CA LEU A 82 -7.54 -11.49 1.65
C LEU A 82 -7.94 -12.93 2.00
N SER A 83 -7.99 -13.82 1.02
CA SER A 83 -8.32 -15.24 1.26
C SER A 83 -7.28 -15.99 2.10
N ARG A 84 -6.01 -15.55 2.07
CA ARG A 84 -4.92 -16.17 2.84
C ARG A 84 -4.79 -15.58 4.24
N ILE A 85 -5.17 -14.32 4.44
CA ILE A 85 -5.03 -13.65 5.74
C ILE A 85 -5.85 -14.36 6.82
N THR A 86 -7.03 -14.87 6.47
CA THR A 86 -7.92 -15.62 7.38
C THR A 86 -7.28 -16.89 7.94
N SER A 87 -6.35 -17.51 7.20
CA SER A 87 -5.65 -18.73 7.62
C SER A 87 -4.29 -18.47 8.29
N LEU A 88 -3.89 -17.21 8.47
CA LEU A 88 -2.61 -16.87 9.10
C LEU A 88 -2.74 -16.81 10.63
N PRO A 89 -1.67 -17.17 11.38
CA PRO A 89 -1.63 -16.95 12.82
C PRO A 89 -1.61 -15.45 13.15
N VAL A 90 -2.10 -15.11 14.34
CA VAL A 90 -2.26 -13.72 14.83
C VAL A 90 -0.95 -12.91 14.75
N GLU A 91 0.19 -13.52 15.09
CA GLU A 91 1.51 -12.88 15.00
C GLU A 91 1.84 -12.40 13.58
N LYS A 92 1.54 -13.23 12.57
CA LYS A 92 1.76 -12.89 11.16
C LYS A 92 0.74 -11.87 10.68
N GLN A 93 -0.50 -11.90 11.19
CA GLN A 93 -1.50 -10.88 10.90
C GLN A 93 -1.08 -9.50 11.44
N LEU A 94 -0.53 -9.44 12.66
CA LEU A 94 0.00 -8.21 13.25
C LEU A 94 1.20 -7.66 12.46
N SER A 95 2.15 -8.52 12.11
CA SER A 95 3.29 -8.15 11.26
C SER A 95 2.83 -7.59 9.91
N LEU A 96 1.82 -8.23 9.32
CA LEU A 96 1.24 -7.78 8.05
C LEU A 96 0.48 -6.47 8.19
N LEU A 97 -0.26 -6.27 9.29
CA LEU A 97 -0.95 -5.02 9.60
C LEU A 97 0.04 -3.87 9.66
N ASN A 98 1.19 -4.04 10.32
CA ASN A 98 2.21 -3.01 10.37
C ASN A 98 2.66 -2.57 8.96
N ARG A 99 2.85 -3.52 8.04
CA ARG A 99 3.22 -3.22 6.65
C ARG A 99 2.08 -2.67 5.82
N CYS A 100 0.84 -3.09 6.07
CA CYS A 100 -0.34 -2.69 5.29
C CYS A 100 -0.95 -1.36 5.76
N PHE A 101 -0.78 -0.99 7.03
CA PHE A 101 -1.40 0.18 7.63
C PHE A 101 -1.01 1.48 6.91
N ARG A 102 0.24 1.59 6.44
CA ARG A 102 0.72 2.74 5.62
C ARG A 102 -0.08 2.97 4.33
N TYR A 103 -0.85 1.99 3.88
CA TYR A 103 -1.68 2.06 2.67
C TYR A 103 -3.17 2.29 2.97
N ILE A 104 -3.56 2.52 4.23
CA ILE A 104 -4.98 2.71 4.62
C ILE A 104 -5.64 3.91 3.93
N SER A 105 -4.86 4.93 3.60
CA SER A 105 -5.30 6.12 2.87
C SER A 105 -5.58 5.83 1.39
N ILE A 106 -5.04 4.73 0.85
CA ILE A 106 -5.23 4.34 -0.55
C ILE A 106 -6.49 3.48 -0.65
N LEU A 107 -7.54 4.06 -1.22
CA LEU A 107 -8.86 3.42 -1.34
C LEU A 107 -8.80 2.00 -1.93
N GLU A 108 -7.99 1.79 -2.97
CA GLU A 108 -7.87 0.49 -3.65
C GLU A 108 -7.31 -0.63 -2.75
N LEU A 109 -6.48 -0.26 -1.76
CA LEU A 109 -5.80 -1.18 -0.85
C LEU A 109 -6.42 -1.21 0.55
N ARG A 110 -7.33 -0.29 0.87
CA ARG A 110 -7.92 -0.08 2.20
C ARG A 110 -8.62 -1.33 2.76
N ASP A 111 -9.17 -2.17 1.91
CA ASP A 111 -9.83 -3.42 2.33
C ASP A 111 -8.87 -4.35 3.10
N LEU A 112 -7.57 -4.31 2.82
CA LEU A 112 -6.58 -5.17 3.48
C LEU A 112 -6.40 -4.85 4.98
N PRO A 113 -6.07 -3.61 5.39
CA PRO A 113 -6.01 -3.27 6.81
C PRO A 113 -7.37 -3.42 7.51
N LEU A 114 -8.49 -3.10 6.84
CA LEU A 114 -9.82 -3.30 7.43
C LEU A 114 -10.15 -4.78 7.70
N ALA A 115 -9.77 -5.67 6.80
CA ALA A 115 -9.92 -7.11 7.00
C ALA A 115 -9.05 -7.61 8.17
N LEU A 116 -7.80 -7.13 8.27
CA LEU A 116 -6.90 -7.46 9.38
C LEU A 116 -7.46 -6.99 10.72
N PHE A 117 -7.98 -5.77 10.77
CA PHE A 117 -8.66 -5.22 11.94
C PHE A 117 -9.88 -6.04 12.38
N SER A 118 -10.61 -6.63 11.45
CA SER A 118 -11.76 -7.49 11.75
C SER A 118 -11.36 -8.85 12.32
N LEU A 119 -10.17 -9.36 11.97
CA LEU A 119 -9.67 -10.67 12.38
C LEU A 119 -8.89 -10.63 13.70
N LEU A 120 -8.28 -9.49 14.02
CA LEU A 120 -7.48 -9.34 15.23
C LEU A 120 -8.37 -9.15 16.46
N PRO A 121 -8.19 -9.94 17.53
CA PRO A 121 -9.00 -9.82 18.73
C PRO A 121 -8.70 -8.53 19.50
N LYS A 122 -7.45 -8.09 19.51
CA LYS A 122 -6.99 -6.87 20.17
C LYS A 122 -6.05 -6.11 19.25
N ILE A 123 -6.39 -4.86 18.96
CA ILE A 123 -5.60 -3.98 18.11
C ILE A 123 -4.68 -3.14 19.01
N PRO A 124 -3.38 -2.98 18.68
CA PRO A 124 -2.48 -2.11 19.42
C PRO A 124 -3.00 -0.66 19.47
N SER A 125 -2.89 -0.02 20.64
CA SER A 125 -3.41 1.33 20.90
C SER A 125 -2.82 2.40 19.96
N SER A 126 -1.58 2.23 19.49
CA SER A 126 -0.95 3.14 18.52
C SER A 126 -1.77 3.31 17.24
N TYR A 127 -2.35 2.22 16.72
CA TYR A 127 -3.21 2.28 15.55
C TYR A 127 -4.56 2.91 15.87
N LEU A 128 -5.13 2.59 17.03
CA LEU A 128 -6.44 3.09 17.46
C LEU A 128 -6.43 4.62 17.65
N VAL A 129 -5.36 5.18 18.23
CA VAL A 129 -5.19 6.64 18.35
C VAL A 129 -5.14 7.30 16.96
N THR A 130 -4.42 6.71 16.01
CA THR A 130 -4.32 7.24 14.64
C THR A 130 -5.68 7.20 13.93
N LEU A 131 -6.45 6.14 14.15
CA LEU A 131 -7.78 5.96 13.60
C LEU A 131 -8.81 6.93 14.21
N ALA A 132 -8.71 7.22 15.51
CA ALA A 132 -9.57 8.19 16.19
C ALA A 132 -9.41 9.61 15.65
N GLN A 133 -8.18 9.97 15.24
CA GLN A 133 -7.87 11.30 14.68
C GLN A 133 -8.43 11.52 13.26
N SER A 134 -8.87 10.45 12.58
CA SER A 134 -9.31 10.51 11.18
C SER A 134 -10.80 10.15 11.07
N PRO A 135 -11.72 11.14 11.02
CA PRO A 135 -13.17 10.87 11.03
C PRO A 135 -13.63 10.03 9.84
N ASP A 136 -13.05 10.25 8.66
CA ASP A 136 -13.37 9.50 7.44
C ASP A 136 -13.01 8.02 7.57
N LEU A 137 -11.82 7.73 8.11
CA LEU A 137 -11.39 6.36 8.35
C LEU A 137 -12.23 5.71 9.45
N PHE A 138 -12.53 6.46 10.51
CA PHE A 138 -13.34 5.97 11.63
C PHE A 138 -14.73 5.51 11.17
N ALA A 139 -15.38 6.24 10.25
CA ALA A 139 -16.70 5.88 9.73
C ALA A 139 -16.73 4.48 9.09
N GLU A 140 -15.67 4.09 8.38
CA GLU A 140 -15.56 2.82 7.66
C GLU A 140 -15.09 1.65 8.54
N LEU A 141 -14.68 1.90 9.79
CA LEU A 141 -14.19 0.84 10.67
C LEU A 141 -15.29 -0.17 11.06
N PRO A 142 -14.93 -1.45 11.22
CA PRO A 142 -15.81 -2.44 11.83
C PRO A 142 -16.23 -2.03 13.25
N LEU A 143 -17.46 -2.38 13.64
CA LEU A 143 -17.99 -2.02 14.96
C LEU A 143 -17.13 -2.56 16.11
N SER A 144 -16.51 -3.73 15.95
CA SER A 144 -15.56 -4.30 16.91
C SER A 144 -14.39 -3.37 17.19
N VAL A 145 -13.87 -2.70 16.17
CA VAL A 145 -12.76 -1.76 16.29
C VAL A 145 -13.21 -0.41 16.84
N LYS A 146 -14.37 0.09 16.39
CA LYS A 146 -14.95 1.33 16.94
C LYS A 146 -15.12 1.24 18.46
N ARG A 147 -15.58 0.09 18.96
CA ARG A 147 -15.68 -0.18 20.41
C ARG A 147 -14.31 -0.14 21.11
N GLN A 148 -13.26 -0.67 20.48
CA GLN A 148 -11.90 -0.59 21.04
C GLN A 148 -11.37 0.84 21.06
N VAL A 149 -11.67 1.65 20.03
CA VAL A 149 -11.34 3.08 20.04
C VAL A 149 -12.06 3.80 21.18
N TRP A 150 -13.36 3.61 21.35
CA TRP A 150 -14.13 4.24 22.44
C TRP A 150 -13.69 3.78 23.84
N SER A 151 -13.11 2.60 23.98
CA SER A 151 -12.58 2.13 25.27
C SER A 151 -11.21 2.71 25.62
N LEU A 152 -10.60 3.49 24.72
CA LEU A 152 -9.35 4.21 24.98
C LEU A 152 -9.57 5.63 25.50
N ASP A 153 -10.74 6.22 25.23
CA ASP A 153 -11.21 7.49 25.80
C ASP A 153 -11.79 7.26 27.21
#